data_AF-A0A944SPX6-F1
#
_entry.id   AF-A0A944SPX6-F1
#
_cell.length_a   1.000
_cell.length_b   1.000
_cell.length_c   1.000
_cell.angle_alpha   90.00
_cell.angle_beta   90.00
_cell.angle_gamma   90.00
#
_symmetry.space_group_name_H-M   'P 1'
#
loop_
_entity.id
_entity.type
_entity.pdbx_description
1 polymer ?
#
loop_
_entity_poly.entity_id
_entity_poly.type
_entity_poly.pdbx_seq_one_letter_code
_entity_poly.pdbx_strand_id
1 'polypeptide(L)'
;MFKEEAPKSEIDSVISLYSNGEFQYALNELTELIKDFPKDSILQNINGACHQALGDLDSAVISYKKAIEINSDYSKAHYNLAGTLYELGKFNESIKSYELSLSIDPDYAEAHNNLGNVFKDIGWLDESIISYKKAISIQPEYFEANYSLATVFQELEEFDKMINYLEKAASINPDLAEVHNKIGIGLKQVGRFEDSVESFKRALGINPDYSDAYNNLGNVFMELENIESALNSYHQALKINPDYP
;
A
#
# COMPACT_ATOMS: atom_id res chain seq x y z
N MET A 1 24.69 23.74 27.99
CA MET A 1 23.70 22.69 28.33
C MET A 1 22.77 22.62 27.14
N PHE A 2 22.78 21.52 26.38
CA PHE A 2 21.87 21.37 25.25
C PHE A 2 20.44 21.30 25.77
N LYS A 3 19.50 21.92 25.05
CA LYS A 3 18.07 21.74 25.30
C LYS A 3 17.68 20.35 24.78
N GLU A 4 16.76 19.68 25.48
CA GLU A 4 16.37 18.31 25.13
C GLU A 4 15.41 18.26 23.93
N GLU A 5 14.58 19.29 23.76
CA GLU A 5 13.58 19.37 22.70
C GLU A 5 13.66 20.71 21.95
N ALA A 6 13.47 20.65 20.64
CA ALA A 6 13.35 21.82 19.79
C ALA A 6 12.00 22.53 20.01
N PRO A 7 11.97 23.87 19.92
CA PRO A 7 10.73 24.63 19.86
C PRO A 7 9.76 24.07 18.84
N LYS A 8 8.49 23.91 19.23
CA LYS A 8 7.43 23.40 18.34
C LYS A 8 7.35 24.16 17.01
N SER A 9 7.56 25.47 17.00
CA SER A 9 7.56 26.28 15.78
C SER A 9 8.64 25.89 14.78
N GLU A 10 9.81 25.44 15.26
CA GLU A 10 10.91 24.97 14.41
C GLU A 10 10.62 23.56 13.88
N ILE A 11 10.02 22.70 14.71
CA ILE A 11 9.53 21.38 14.27
C ILE A 11 8.43 21.53 13.20
N ASP A 12 7.46 22.42 13.42
CA ASP A 12 6.36 22.67 12.48
C ASP A 12 6.91 23.23 11.15
N SER A 13 7.97 24.04 11.18
CA SER A 13 8.67 24.56 10.00
C SER A 13 9.24 23.43 9.13
N VAL A 14 10.05 22.53 9.72
CA VAL A 14 10.63 21.40 8.96
C VAL A 14 9.57 20.40 8.48
N ILE A 15 8.49 20.20 9.24
CA ILE A 15 7.34 19.39 8.80
C ILE A 15 6.65 20.03 7.59
N SER A 16 6.50 21.36 7.57
CA SER A 16 5.91 22.07 6.44
C SER A 16 6.76 21.91 5.18
N LEU A 17 8.09 22.08 5.29
CA LEU A 17 9.01 21.86 4.17
C LEU A 17 8.91 20.43 3.64
N TYR A 18 8.92 19.43 4.54
CA TYR A 18 8.75 18.03 4.17
C TYR A 18 7.42 17.79 3.43
N SER A 19 6.32 18.32 3.96
CA SER A 19 4.97 18.13 3.39
C SER A 19 4.80 18.78 2.02
N ASN A 20 5.58 19.84 1.74
CA ASN A 20 5.62 20.49 0.43
C ASN A 20 6.56 19.81 -0.58
N GLY A 21 7.23 18.71 -0.20
CA GLY A 21 8.23 18.04 -1.02
C GLY A 21 9.58 18.75 -1.08
N GLU A 22 9.79 19.77 -0.24
CA GLU A 22 11.00 20.59 -0.18
C GLU A 22 12.09 19.92 0.68
N PHE A 23 12.34 18.62 0.43
CA PHE A 23 13.14 17.75 1.30
C PHE A 23 14.57 18.27 1.55
N GLN A 24 15.22 18.84 0.53
CA GLN A 24 16.57 19.38 0.68
C GLN A 24 16.60 20.64 1.57
N TYR A 25 15.57 21.47 1.51
CA TYR A 25 15.45 22.64 2.40
C TYR A 25 15.18 22.18 3.84
N ALA A 26 14.32 21.17 4.01
CA ALA A 26 14.08 20.56 5.32
C ALA A 26 15.38 20.01 5.92
N LEU A 27 16.21 19.29 5.14
CA LEU A 27 17.50 18.77 5.61
C LEU A 27 18.49 19.88 6.01
N ASN A 28 18.51 20.99 5.28
CA ASN A 28 19.37 22.13 5.63
C ASN A 28 18.99 22.73 6.98
N GLU A 29 17.69 22.89 7.25
CA GLU A 29 17.19 23.40 8.52
C GLU A 29 17.40 22.37 9.66
N LEU A 30 17.09 21.09 9.41
CA LEU A 30 17.34 19.99 10.34
C LEU A 30 18.81 19.88 10.73
N THR A 31 19.73 20.16 9.81
CA THR A 31 21.19 20.13 10.10
C THR A 31 21.56 21.13 11.19
N GLU A 32 20.98 22.33 11.19
CA GLU A 32 21.24 23.31 12.25
C GLU A 32 20.48 22.94 13.53
N LEU A 33 19.20 22.55 13.43
CA LEU A 33 18.40 22.17 14.59
C LEU A 33 19.00 20.97 15.34
N ILE A 34 19.48 19.95 14.63
CA ILE A 34 20.09 18.76 15.25
C ILE A 34 21.40 19.09 15.99
N LYS A 35 22.12 20.14 15.57
CA LYS A 35 23.32 20.59 16.32
C LYS A 35 22.92 21.18 17.68
N ASP A 36 21.83 21.95 17.72
CA ASP A 36 21.34 22.62 18.92
C ASP A 36 20.52 21.70 19.83
N PHE A 37 19.84 20.72 19.24
CA PHE A 37 18.94 19.75 19.88
C PHE A 37 19.29 18.29 19.49
N PRO A 38 20.51 17.80 19.78
CA PRO A 38 20.97 16.49 19.29
C PRO A 38 20.23 15.29 19.90
N LYS A 39 19.45 15.52 20.96
CA LYS A 39 18.65 14.52 21.68
C LYS A 39 17.15 14.63 21.38
N ASP A 40 16.76 15.39 20.37
CA ASP A 40 15.36 15.42 19.94
C ASP A 40 15.10 14.28 18.95
N SER A 41 14.31 13.28 19.38
CA SER A 41 13.98 12.12 18.55
C SER A 41 13.08 12.47 17.35
N ILE A 42 12.28 13.54 17.45
CA ILE A 42 11.39 13.99 16.38
C ILE A 42 12.23 14.53 15.23
N LEU A 43 13.24 15.36 15.52
CA LEU A 43 14.15 15.87 14.49
C LEU A 43 14.88 14.74 13.74
N GLN A 44 15.37 13.73 14.47
CA GLN A 44 16.02 12.58 13.84
C GLN A 44 15.04 11.77 12.97
N ASN A 45 13.80 11.62 13.41
CA ASN A 45 12.78 10.95 12.61
C ASN A 45 12.42 11.74 11.33
N ILE A 46 12.28 13.06 11.41
CA ILE A 46 12.01 13.89 10.21
C ILE A 46 13.21 13.86 9.27
N ASN A 47 14.44 13.90 9.81
CA ASN A 47 15.67 13.75 9.02
C ASN A 47 15.69 12.43 8.25
N GLY A 48 15.31 11.32 8.91
CA GLY A 48 15.16 10.03 8.26
C GLY A 48 14.13 10.04 7.13
N ALA A 49 12.98 10.67 7.36
CA ALA A 49 11.93 10.79 6.36
C ALA A 49 12.38 11.60 5.14
N CYS A 50 13.10 12.71 5.34
CA CYS A 50 13.67 13.49 4.24
C CYS A 50 14.68 12.68 3.41
N HIS A 51 15.58 11.94 4.06
CA HIS A 51 16.53 11.07 3.35
C HIS A 51 15.82 9.97 2.56
N GLN A 52 14.81 9.32 3.15
CA GLN A 52 14.02 8.30 2.47
C GLN A 52 13.31 8.86 1.25
N ALA A 53 12.68 10.05 1.36
CA ALA A 53 12.02 10.71 0.24
C ALA A 53 12.96 11.11 -0.89
N LEU A 54 14.25 11.30 -0.60
CA LEU A 54 15.31 11.55 -1.59
C LEU A 54 15.95 10.26 -2.14
N GLY A 55 15.53 9.08 -1.66
CA GLY A 55 16.09 7.78 -2.04
C GLY A 55 17.40 7.42 -1.34
N ASP A 56 17.87 8.22 -0.38
CA ASP A 56 19.05 7.92 0.44
C ASP A 56 18.67 7.03 1.63
N LEU A 57 18.35 5.77 1.32
CA LEU A 57 17.79 4.82 2.27
C LEU A 57 18.76 4.47 3.41
N ASP A 58 20.07 4.49 3.17
CA ASP A 58 21.07 4.21 4.21
C ASP A 58 21.11 5.33 5.27
N SER A 59 21.10 6.60 4.84
CA SER A 59 21.03 7.74 5.77
C SER A 59 19.69 7.80 6.51
N ALA A 60 18.60 7.38 5.85
CA ALA A 60 17.29 7.25 6.48
C ALA A 60 17.33 6.23 7.64
N VAL A 61 17.87 5.03 7.42
CA VAL A 61 18.04 4.00 8.46
C VAL A 61 18.87 4.52 9.63
N ILE A 62 19.98 5.22 9.37
CA ILE A 62 20.82 5.80 10.43
C ILE A 62 20.02 6.78 11.29
N SER A 63 19.27 7.67 10.63
CA SER A 63 18.49 8.71 11.31
C SER A 63 17.35 8.11 12.15
N TYR A 64 16.61 7.14 11.63
CA TYR A 64 15.55 6.46 12.39
C TYR A 64 16.12 5.66 13.57
N LYS A 65 17.25 4.95 13.40
CA LYS A 65 17.91 4.25 14.51
C LYS A 65 18.34 5.22 15.61
N LYS A 66 18.81 6.42 15.24
CA LYS A 66 19.15 7.46 16.21
C LYS A 66 17.91 8.01 16.93
N ALA A 67 16.79 8.18 16.22
CA ALA A 67 15.50 8.53 16.84
C ALA A 67 15.08 7.48 17.89
N ILE A 68 15.21 6.20 17.57
CA ILE A 68 14.90 5.06 18.45
C ILE A 68 15.88 4.96 19.64
N GLU A 69 17.17 5.24 19.43
CA GLU A 69 18.17 5.26 20.51
C GLU A 69 17.85 6.35 21.54
N ILE A 70 17.37 7.51 21.07
CA ILE A 70 16.93 8.61 21.92
C ILE A 70 15.61 8.27 22.64
N ASN A 71 14.65 7.70 21.92
CA ASN A 71 13.33 7.33 22.44
C ASN A 71 12.90 5.96 21.89
N SER A 72 13.09 4.91 22.70
CA SER A 72 12.75 3.54 22.32
C SER A 72 11.27 3.32 22.08
N ASP A 73 10.42 4.14 22.69
CA ASP A 73 8.95 4.02 22.66
C ASP A 73 8.36 4.90 21.55
N TYR A 74 9.16 5.34 20.59
CA TYR A 74 8.70 6.13 19.46
C TYR A 74 8.17 5.22 18.33
N SER A 75 6.90 4.81 18.42
CA SER A 75 6.26 3.91 17.44
C SER A 75 6.48 4.33 15.99
N LYS A 76 6.29 5.62 15.66
CA LYS A 76 6.47 6.14 14.29
C LYS A 76 7.89 5.98 13.74
N ALA A 77 8.93 6.06 14.58
CA ALA A 77 10.30 5.86 14.15
C ALA A 77 10.58 4.38 13.82
N HIS A 78 10.01 3.45 14.60
CA HIS A 78 10.06 2.01 14.28
C HIS A 78 9.30 1.68 12.99
N TYR A 79 8.10 2.24 12.81
CA TYR A 79 7.31 2.11 11.57
C TYR A 79 8.08 2.62 10.34
N ASN A 80 8.65 3.82 10.43
CA ASN A 80 9.39 4.41 9.32
C ASN A 80 10.66 3.62 9.00
N LEU A 81 11.41 3.19 10.04
CA LEU A 81 12.56 2.29 9.87
C LEU A 81 12.15 1.00 9.16
N ALA A 82 11.03 0.40 9.55
CA ALA A 82 10.52 -0.82 8.95
C ALA A 82 10.24 -0.66 7.45
N GLY A 83 9.60 0.45 7.06
CA GLY A 83 9.35 0.79 5.66
C GLY A 83 10.65 0.94 4.84
N THR A 84 11.63 1.67 5.37
CA THR A 84 12.93 1.82 4.69
C THR A 84 13.70 0.50 4.58
N LEU A 85 13.65 -0.35 5.61
CA LEU A 85 14.27 -1.68 5.58
C LEU A 85 13.59 -2.59 4.55
N TYR A 86 12.27 -2.47 4.37
CA TYR A 86 11.54 -3.16 3.32
C TYR A 86 12.00 -2.73 1.93
N GLU A 87 12.11 -1.42 1.67
CA GLU A 87 12.63 -0.88 0.40
C GLU A 87 14.07 -1.36 0.10
N LEU A 88 14.88 -1.56 1.14
CA LEU A 88 16.23 -2.14 1.04
C LEU A 88 16.25 -3.68 0.87
N GLY A 89 15.10 -4.35 0.83
CA GLY A 89 14.98 -5.81 0.77
C GLY A 89 15.36 -6.54 2.06
N LYS A 90 15.50 -5.83 3.19
CA LYS A 90 15.85 -6.38 4.50
C LYS A 90 14.60 -6.84 5.25
N PHE A 91 13.86 -7.78 4.66
CA PHE A 91 12.51 -8.17 5.12
C PHE A 91 12.45 -8.61 6.59
N ASN A 92 13.42 -9.42 7.07
CA ASN A 92 13.44 -9.86 8.47
C ASN A 92 13.67 -8.72 9.47
N GLU A 93 14.45 -7.69 9.11
CA GLU A 93 14.66 -6.52 9.96
C GLU A 93 13.44 -5.58 9.90
N SER A 94 12.78 -5.50 8.74
CA SER A 94 11.53 -4.79 8.55
C SER A 94 10.42 -5.35 9.44
N ILE A 95 10.20 -6.67 9.41
CA ILE A 95 9.20 -7.35 10.27
C ILE A 95 9.42 -7.00 11.73
N LYS A 96 10.64 -7.16 12.25
CA LYS A 96 10.96 -6.83 13.65
C LYS A 96 10.66 -5.37 14.00
N SER A 97 10.94 -4.45 13.08
CA SER A 97 10.71 -3.02 13.31
C SER A 97 9.22 -2.70 13.28
N TYR A 98 8.42 -3.31 12.39
CA TYR A 98 6.96 -3.20 12.44
C TYR A 98 6.37 -3.81 13.71
N GLU A 99 6.82 -5.00 14.13
CA GLU A 99 6.39 -5.64 15.38
C GLU A 99 6.69 -4.76 16.60
N LEU A 100 7.85 -4.10 16.65
CA LEU A 100 8.18 -3.14 17.71
C LEU A 100 7.26 -1.92 17.68
N SER A 101 7.01 -1.33 16.50
CA SER A 101 6.02 -0.25 16.36
C SER A 101 4.65 -0.67 16.90
N LEU A 102 4.18 -1.87 16.53
CA LEU A 102 2.89 -2.42 16.94
C LEU A 102 2.84 -2.84 18.42
N SER A 103 3.98 -3.15 19.03
CA SER A 103 4.06 -3.40 20.48
C SER A 103 3.86 -2.12 21.29
N ILE A 104 4.22 -0.97 20.73
CA ILE A 104 4.08 0.36 21.34
C ILE A 104 2.70 0.94 21.02
N ASP A 105 2.26 0.84 19.77
CA ASP A 105 0.95 1.29 19.28
C ASP A 105 0.22 0.15 18.55
N PRO A 106 -0.55 -0.68 19.29
CA PRO A 106 -1.25 -1.84 18.72
C PRO A 106 -2.35 -1.50 17.71
N ASP A 107 -2.82 -0.25 17.69
CA ASP A 107 -3.90 0.23 16.85
C ASP A 107 -3.39 1.06 15.65
N TYR A 108 -2.10 0.94 15.30
CA TYR A 108 -1.54 1.58 14.11
C TYR A 108 -1.91 0.79 12.84
N ALA A 109 -3.02 1.15 12.20
CA ALA A 109 -3.57 0.44 11.04
C ALA A 109 -2.58 0.32 9.86
N GLU A 110 -1.88 1.40 9.52
CA GLU A 110 -0.89 1.42 8.43
C GLU A 110 0.29 0.48 8.70
N ALA A 111 0.72 0.36 9.96
CA ALA A 111 1.79 -0.57 10.35
C ALA A 111 1.35 -2.03 10.17
N HIS A 112 0.11 -2.37 10.56
CA HIS A 112 -0.45 -3.71 10.30
C HIS A 112 -0.58 -4.00 8.80
N ASN A 113 -1.04 -3.03 8.01
CA ASN A 113 -1.14 -3.19 6.55
C ASN A 113 0.24 -3.43 5.92
N ASN A 114 1.23 -2.61 6.27
CA ASN A 114 2.56 -2.72 5.69
C ASN A 114 3.30 -3.97 6.16
N LEU A 115 3.12 -4.39 7.42
CA LEU A 115 3.61 -5.68 7.88
C LEU A 115 2.99 -6.84 7.08
N GLY A 116 1.69 -6.75 6.77
CA GLY A 116 1.02 -7.68 5.86
C GLY A 116 1.68 -7.74 4.48
N ASN A 117 2.06 -6.59 3.90
CA ASN A 117 2.78 -6.53 2.63
C ASN A 117 4.14 -7.25 2.72
N VAL A 118 4.90 -7.04 3.80
CA VAL A 118 6.20 -7.72 3.98
C VAL A 118 6.00 -9.24 4.05
N PHE A 119 5.02 -9.72 4.82
CA PHE A 119 4.73 -11.15 4.92
C PHE A 119 4.30 -11.74 3.57
N LYS A 120 3.46 -11.04 2.82
CA LYS A 120 3.02 -11.46 1.50
C LYS A 120 4.22 -11.64 0.55
N ASP A 121 5.12 -10.67 0.49
CA ASP A 121 6.25 -10.69 -0.45
C ASP A 121 7.27 -11.80 -0.16
N ILE A 122 7.34 -12.27 1.10
CA ILE A 122 8.16 -13.44 1.48
C ILE A 122 7.38 -14.78 1.43
N GLY A 123 6.12 -14.75 0.98
CA GLY A 123 5.27 -15.93 0.82
C GLY A 123 4.60 -16.44 2.10
N TRP A 124 4.61 -15.66 3.18
CA TRP A 124 3.96 -15.99 4.46
C TRP A 124 2.52 -15.50 4.44
N LEU A 125 1.70 -16.20 3.65
CA LEU A 125 0.35 -15.75 3.31
C LEU A 125 -0.60 -15.74 4.51
N ASP A 126 -0.48 -16.70 5.44
CA ASP A 126 -1.32 -16.75 6.64
C ASP A 126 -1.08 -15.55 7.56
N GLU A 127 0.18 -15.19 7.79
CA GLU A 127 0.58 -14.02 8.58
C GLU A 127 0.16 -12.71 7.93
N SER A 128 0.22 -12.64 6.59
CA SER A 128 -0.27 -11.46 5.86
C SER A 128 -1.78 -11.26 6.05
N ILE A 129 -2.58 -12.34 5.98
CA ILE A 129 -4.03 -12.31 6.23
C ILE A 129 -4.34 -11.79 7.64
N ILE A 130 -3.62 -12.26 8.65
CA ILE A 130 -3.81 -11.81 10.04
C ILE A 130 -3.56 -10.31 10.14
N SER A 131 -2.46 -9.84 9.56
CA SER A 131 -2.03 -8.44 9.62
C SER A 131 -3.03 -7.53 8.90
N TYR A 132 -3.45 -7.86 7.67
CA TYR A 132 -4.46 -7.07 6.95
C TYR A 132 -5.82 -7.07 7.67
N LYS A 133 -6.26 -8.20 8.22
CA LYS A 133 -7.51 -8.24 8.99
C LYS A 133 -7.44 -7.37 10.25
N LYS A 134 -6.28 -7.29 10.90
CA LYS A 134 -6.08 -6.39 12.04
C LYS A 134 -6.15 -4.93 11.60
N ALA A 135 -5.50 -4.55 10.50
CA ALA A 135 -5.63 -3.21 9.90
C ALA A 135 -7.09 -2.85 9.61
N ILE A 136 -7.85 -3.74 8.97
CA ILE A 136 -9.29 -3.56 8.67
C ILE A 136 -10.13 -3.46 9.96
N SER A 137 -9.79 -4.22 11.01
CA SER A 137 -10.53 -4.16 12.27
C SER A 137 -10.37 -2.82 12.99
N ILE A 138 -9.21 -2.17 12.81
CA ILE A 138 -8.91 -0.84 13.35
C ILE A 138 -9.56 0.23 12.49
N GLN A 139 -9.40 0.12 11.16
CA GLN A 139 -9.94 1.05 10.18
C GLN A 139 -10.76 0.29 9.12
N PRO A 140 -12.09 0.16 9.31
CA PRO A 140 -12.94 -0.61 8.40
C PRO A 140 -12.98 -0.10 6.96
N GLU A 141 -12.80 1.21 6.76
CA GLU A 141 -12.78 1.86 5.45
C GLU A 141 -11.36 1.98 4.86
N TYR A 142 -10.41 1.12 5.28
CA TYR A 142 -9.06 1.11 4.74
C TYR A 142 -9.02 0.37 3.39
N PHE A 143 -9.01 1.14 2.30
CA PHE A 143 -9.04 0.61 0.93
C PHE A 143 -7.88 -0.36 0.66
N GLU A 144 -6.65 0.07 0.94
CA GLU A 144 -5.42 -0.68 0.66
C GLU A 144 -5.41 -2.02 1.38
N ALA A 145 -5.84 -2.08 2.64
CA ALA A 145 -5.89 -3.33 3.40
C ALA A 145 -6.93 -4.31 2.84
N ASN A 146 -8.11 -3.84 2.43
CA ASN A 146 -9.12 -4.69 1.77
C ASN A 146 -8.62 -5.21 0.41
N TYR A 147 -7.99 -4.33 -0.38
CA TYR A 147 -7.45 -4.67 -1.69
C TYR A 147 -6.29 -5.67 -1.62
N SER A 148 -5.32 -5.44 -0.73
CA SER A 148 -4.18 -6.32 -0.51
C SER A 148 -4.63 -7.69 0.01
N LEU A 149 -5.57 -7.72 0.95
CA LEU A 149 -6.14 -8.97 1.46
C LEU A 149 -6.86 -9.76 0.36
N ALA A 150 -7.62 -9.09 -0.51
CA ALA A 150 -8.24 -9.75 -1.66
C ALA A 150 -7.21 -10.34 -2.61
N THR A 151 -6.07 -9.67 -2.81
CA THR A 151 -4.98 -10.18 -3.65
C THR A 151 -4.36 -11.44 -3.05
N VAL A 152 -4.20 -11.52 -1.72
CA VAL A 152 -3.76 -12.76 -1.06
C VAL A 152 -4.77 -13.89 -1.26
N PHE A 153 -6.07 -13.62 -1.14
CA PHE A 153 -7.09 -14.64 -1.43
C PHE A 153 -7.14 -15.05 -2.91
N GLN A 154 -6.77 -14.16 -3.84
CA GLN A 154 -6.58 -14.51 -5.24
C GLN A 154 -5.41 -15.51 -5.41
N GLU A 155 -4.28 -15.28 -4.74
CA GLU A 155 -3.11 -16.18 -4.78
C GLU A 155 -3.41 -17.56 -4.16
N LEU A 156 -4.32 -17.60 -3.19
CA LEU A 156 -4.81 -18.84 -2.57
C LEU A 156 -5.97 -19.51 -3.35
N GLU A 157 -6.38 -18.94 -4.48
CA GLU A 157 -7.55 -19.38 -5.27
C GLU A 157 -8.88 -19.39 -4.47
N GLU A 158 -8.94 -18.62 -3.38
CA GLU A 158 -10.13 -18.44 -2.54
C GLU A 158 -11.03 -17.32 -3.10
N PHE A 159 -11.55 -17.54 -4.31
CA PHE A 159 -12.20 -16.49 -5.11
C PHE A 159 -13.44 -15.87 -4.44
N ASP A 160 -14.24 -16.62 -3.68
CA ASP A 160 -15.37 -16.03 -2.94
C ASP A 160 -14.92 -15.00 -1.88
N LYS A 161 -13.80 -15.27 -1.18
CA LYS A 161 -13.24 -14.32 -0.21
C LYS A 161 -12.61 -13.13 -0.93
N MET A 162 -11.88 -13.37 -2.03
CA MET A 162 -11.35 -12.32 -2.88
C MET A 162 -12.45 -11.34 -3.31
N ILE A 163 -13.56 -11.85 -3.86
CA ILE A 163 -14.70 -11.03 -4.29
C ILE A 163 -15.26 -10.20 -3.13
N ASN A 164 -15.49 -10.81 -1.96
CA ASN A 164 -16.02 -10.10 -0.79
C ASN A 164 -15.16 -8.89 -0.38
N TYR A 165 -13.84 -9.05 -0.36
CA TYR A 165 -12.93 -7.97 0.02
C TYR A 165 -12.75 -6.93 -1.09
N LEU A 166 -12.82 -7.33 -2.38
CA LEU A 166 -12.85 -6.37 -3.49
C LEU A 166 -14.16 -5.56 -3.52
N GLU A 167 -15.30 -6.15 -3.19
CA GLU A 167 -16.57 -5.43 -3.09
C GLU A 167 -16.52 -4.37 -1.98
N LYS A 168 -15.88 -4.68 -0.84
CA LYS A 168 -15.60 -3.69 0.21
C LYS A 168 -14.68 -2.59 -0.30
N ALA A 169 -13.58 -2.93 -0.96
CA ALA A 169 -12.67 -1.95 -1.57
C ALA A 169 -13.40 -1.04 -2.59
N ALA A 170 -14.26 -1.62 -3.45
CA ALA A 170 -15.08 -0.90 -4.41
C ALA A 170 -16.16 -0.03 -3.74
N SER A 171 -16.64 -0.38 -2.55
CA SER A 171 -17.59 0.47 -1.80
C SER A 171 -16.92 1.73 -1.24
N ILE A 172 -15.62 1.64 -0.92
CA ILE A 172 -14.81 2.76 -0.42
C ILE A 172 -14.37 3.67 -1.58
N ASN A 173 -13.87 3.07 -2.66
CA ASN A 173 -13.46 3.79 -3.86
C ASN A 173 -14.12 3.16 -5.11
N PRO A 174 -15.30 3.66 -5.53
CA PRO A 174 -16.10 3.02 -6.58
C PRO A 174 -15.58 3.25 -8.00
N ASP A 175 -14.73 4.25 -8.21
CA ASP A 175 -14.30 4.73 -9.54
C ASP A 175 -12.93 4.17 -9.96
N LEU A 176 -12.62 2.94 -9.51
CA LEU A 176 -11.41 2.21 -9.89
C LEU A 176 -11.75 1.06 -10.83
N ALA A 177 -11.46 1.24 -12.13
CA ALA A 177 -11.69 0.22 -13.15
C ALA A 177 -10.98 -1.11 -12.83
N GLU A 178 -9.77 -1.04 -12.27
CA GLU A 178 -8.98 -2.22 -11.88
C GLU A 178 -9.72 -3.12 -10.86
N VAL A 179 -10.37 -2.51 -9.87
CA VAL A 179 -11.11 -3.25 -8.82
C VAL A 179 -12.28 -4.01 -9.44
N HIS A 180 -13.06 -3.36 -10.30
CA HIS A 180 -14.19 -4.01 -10.99
C HIS A 180 -13.73 -5.09 -11.97
N ASN A 181 -12.59 -4.89 -12.66
CA ASN A 181 -11.98 -5.92 -13.49
C ASN A 181 -11.56 -7.15 -12.65
N LYS A 182 -10.94 -6.95 -11.47
CA LYS A 182 -10.60 -8.05 -10.56
C LYS A 182 -11.83 -8.77 -10.01
N ILE A 183 -12.91 -8.05 -9.66
CA ILE A 183 -14.19 -8.66 -9.27
C ILE A 183 -14.72 -9.55 -10.40
N GLY A 184 -14.71 -9.03 -11.64
CA GLY A 184 -15.12 -9.79 -12.83
C GLY A 184 -14.29 -11.07 -13.01
N ILE A 185 -12.97 -11.00 -12.82
CA ILE A 185 -12.09 -12.18 -12.87
C ILE A 185 -12.49 -13.20 -11.80
N GLY A 186 -12.68 -12.77 -10.55
CA GLY A 186 -13.10 -13.66 -9.46
C GLY A 186 -14.45 -14.32 -9.72
N LEU A 187 -15.43 -13.55 -10.20
CA LEU A 187 -16.77 -14.05 -10.54
C LEU A 187 -16.73 -15.10 -11.65
N LYS A 188 -15.87 -14.91 -12.67
CA LYS A 188 -15.64 -15.92 -13.71
C LYS A 188 -15.13 -17.23 -13.10
N GLN A 189 -14.17 -17.17 -12.19
CA GLN A 189 -13.56 -18.37 -11.59
C GLN A 189 -14.57 -19.19 -10.76
N VAL A 190 -15.55 -18.53 -10.15
CA VAL A 190 -16.64 -19.21 -9.42
C VAL A 190 -17.86 -19.55 -10.30
N GLY A 191 -17.76 -19.37 -11.62
CA GLY A 191 -18.83 -19.71 -12.58
C GLY A 191 -20.02 -18.74 -12.60
N ARG A 192 -19.89 -17.56 -11.98
CA ARG A 192 -20.92 -16.50 -11.99
C ARG A 192 -20.72 -15.60 -13.19
N PHE A 193 -20.93 -16.15 -14.39
CA PHE A 193 -20.57 -15.51 -15.65
C PHE A 193 -21.35 -14.22 -15.94
N GLU A 194 -22.66 -14.19 -15.68
CA GLU A 194 -23.48 -13.00 -15.89
C GLU A 194 -23.04 -11.84 -14.98
N ASP A 195 -22.77 -12.12 -13.71
CA ASP A 195 -22.27 -11.12 -12.77
C ASP A 195 -20.88 -10.62 -13.20
N SER A 196 -20.03 -11.52 -13.71
CA SER A 196 -18.70 -11.20 -14.23
C SER A 196 -18.78 -10.24 -15.42
N VAL A 197 -19.72 -10.46 -16.36
CA VAL A 197 -20.00 -9.55 -17.48
C VAL A 197 -20.34 -8.14 -16.98
N GLU A 198 -21.21 -8.03 -15.97
CA GLU A 198 -21.59 -6.72 -15.42
C GLU A 198 -20.41 -6.01 -14.71
N SER A 199 -19.56 -6.76 -14.01
CA SER A 199 -18.33 -6.20 -13.43
C SER A 199 -17.35 -5.68 -14.49
N PHE A 200 -17.13 -6.43 -15.58
CA PHE A 200 -16.28 -5.95 -16.67
C PHE A 200 -16.87 -4.74 -17.39
N LYS A 201 -18.18 -4.72 -17.65
CA LYS A 201 -18.85 -3.53 -18.20
C LYS A 201 -18.70 -2.32 -17.30
N ARG A 202 -18.77 -2.50 -15.97
CA ARG A 202 -18.52 -1.40 -15.02
C ARG A 202 -17.07 -0.91 -15.09
N ALA A 203 -16.10 -1.81 -15.16
CA ALA A 203 -14.70 -1.44 -15.36
C ALA A 203 -14.52 -0.61 -16.65
N LEU A 204 -15.14 -1.04 -17.75
CA LEU A 204 -15.11 -0.35 -19.04
C LEU A 204 -15.89 0.97 -19.06
N GLY A 205 -16.93 1.09 -18.24
CA GLY A 205 -17.65 2.36 -18.03
C GLY A 205 -16.79 3.41 -17.33
N ILE A 206 -15.87 2.98 -16.45
CA ILE A 206 -14.91 3.85 -15.76
C ILE A 206 -13.70 4.15 -16.66
N ASN A 207 -13.14 3.12 -17.29
CA ASN A 207 -12.02 3.24 -18.23
C ASN A 207 -12.37 2.55 -19.58
N PRO A 208 -12.86 3.32 -20.57
CA PRO A 208 -13.19 2.78 -21.89
C PRO A 208 -12.00 2.25 -22.70
N ASP A 209 -10.76 2.61 -22.31
CA ASP A 209 -9.52 2.18 -22.98
C ASP A 209 -8.83 1.02 -22.22
N TYR A 210 -9.58 0.28 -21.38
CA TYR A 210 -9.02 -0.84 -20.61
C TYR A 210 -9.01 -2.14 -21.43
N SER A 211 -7.95 -2.35 -22.22
CA SER A 211 -7.79 -3.52 -23.11
C SER A 211 -7.96 -4.87 -22.39
N ASP A 212 -7.38 -5.03 -21.19
CA ASP A 212 -7.50 -6.26 -20.40
C ASP A 212 -8.95 -6.57 -20.03
N ALA A 213 -9.75 -5.56 -19.68
CA ALA A 213 -11.16 -5.75 -19.33
C ALA A 213 -11.99 -6.19 -20.54
N TYR A 214 -11.70 -5.68 -21.74
CA TYR A 214 -12.32 -6.18 -22.98
C TYR A 214 -11.93 -7.62 -23.28
N ASN A 215 -10.65 -7.99 -23.14
CA ASN A 215 -10.21 -9.36 -23.34
C ASN A 215 -10.88 -10.32 -22.35
N ASN A 216 -10.91 -9.95 -21.07
CA ASN A 216 -11.57 -10.73 -20.04
C ASN A 216 -13.07 -10.87 -20.28
N LEU A 217 -13.75 -9.80 -20.71
CA LEU A 217 -15.14 -9.83 -21.09
C LEU A 217 -15.39 -10.78 -22.28
N GLY A 218 -14.50 -10.76 -23.28
CA GLY A 218 -14.54 -11.69 -24.40
C GLY A 218 -14.45 -13.14 -23.94
N ASN A 219 -13.53 -13.44 -23.01
CA ASN A 219 -13.39 -14.78 -22.44
C ASN A 219 -14.67 -15.25 -21.72
N VAL A 220 -15.36 -14.38 -21.00
CA VAL A 220 -16.62 -14.75 -20.35
C VAL A 220 -17.75 -14.97 -21.36
N PHE A 221 -17.79 -14.18 -22.43
CA PHE A 221 -18.76 -14.43 -23.51
C PHE A 221 -18.51 -15.76 -24.23
N MET A 222 -17.26 -16.23 -24.31
CA MET A 222 -16.95 -17.57 -24.81
C MET A 222 -17.52 -18.66 -23.89
N GLU A 223 -17.39 -18.52 -22.56
CA GLU A 223 -18.00 -19.45 -21.59
C GLU A 223 -19.54 -19.46 -21.68
N LEU A 224 -20.14 -18.32 -22.04
CA LEU A 224 -21.59 -18.18 -22.29
C LEU A 224 -22.02 -18.60 -23.70
N GLU A 225 -21.12 -19.13 -24.53
CA GLU A 225 -21.35 -19.48 -25.94
C GLU A 225 -21.84 -18.29 -26.81
N ASN A 226 -21.64 -17.05 -26.36
CA ASN A 226 -22.01 -15.83 -27.09
C ASN A 226 -20.83 -15.34 -27.96
N ILE A 227 -20.60 -16.07 -29.05
CA ILE A 227 -19.44 -15.87 -29.93
C ILE A 227 -19.41 -14.46 -30.55
N GLU A 228 -20.56 -13.88 -30.89
CA GLU A 228 -20.63 -12.54 -31.47
C GLU A 228 -20.12 -11.47 -30.50
N SER A 229 -20.58 -11.53 -29.25
CA SER A 229 -20.15 -10.57 -28.21
C SER A 229 -18.69 -10.78 -27.82
N ALA A 230 -18.22 -12.03 -27.82
CA ALA A 230 -16.82 -12.36 -27.60
C ALA A 230 -15.91 -11.72 -28.66
N LEU A 231 -16.20 -11.94 -29.94
CA LEU A 231 -15.44 -11.38 -31.06
C LEU A 231 -15.41 -9.85 -31.01
N ASN A 232 -16.55 -9.20 -30.74
CA ASN A 232 -16.58 -7.74 -30.60
C ASN A 232 -15.68 -7.26 -29.46
N SER A 233 -15.69 -7.94 -28.31
CA SER A 233 -14.86 -7.59 -27.16
C SER A 233 -13.37 -7.74 -27.47
N TYR A 234 -12.95 -8.86 -28.07
CA TYR A 234 -11.56 -9.04 -28.51
C TYR A 234 -11.13 -8.01 -29.56
N HIS A 235 -12.02 -7.64 -30.49
CA HIS A 235 -11.73 -6.58 -31.45
C HIS A 235 -11.50 -5.22 -30.77
N GLN A 236 -12.25 -4.87 -29.73
CA GLN A 236 -11.99 -3.64 -28.97
C GLN A 236 -10.64 -3.72 -28.23
N ALA A 237 -10.31 -4.86 -27.62
CA ALA A 237 -9.02 -5.06 -26.95
C ALA A 237 -7.84 -4.83 -27.92
N LEU A 238 -7.88 -5.45 -29.11
CA LEU A 238 -6.86 -5.30 -30.15
C LEU A 238 -6.83 -3.90 -30.78
N LYS A 239 -7.97 -3.20 -30.82
CA LYS A 239 -8.01 -1.81 -31.30
C LYS A 239 -7.25 -0.87 -30.36
N ILE A 240 -7.35 -1.11 -29.05
CA ILE A 240 -6.67 -0.32 -28.00
C ILE A 240 -5.20 -0.72 -27.91
N ASN A 241 -4.91 -2.01 -27.86
CA ASN A 241 -3.57 -2.55 -27.82
C ASN A 241 -3.38 -3.59 -28.96
N PRO A 242 -2.84 -3.19 -30.11
CA PRO A 242 -2.64 -4.10 -31.25
C PRO A 242 -1.67 -5.26 -31.00
N ASP A 243 -0.79 -5.13 -30.00
CA ASP A 243 0.18 -6.15 -29.61
C ASP A 243 -0.35 -7.06 -28.48
N TYR A 244 -1.65 -6.98 -28.17
CA TYR A 244 -2.28 -7.85 -27.17
C TYR A 244 -2.14 -9.32 -27.61
N PRO A 245 -1.55 -10.20 -26.78
CA PRO A 245 -1.28 -11.59 -27.14
C PRO A 245 -2.56 -12.41 -27.33
#